data_AF-A0A9D1I0W5-F1
#
_entry.id   AF-A0A9D1I0W5-F1
#
_cell.length_a   1.000
_cell.length_b   1.000
_cell.length_c   1.000
_cell.angle_alpha   90.00
_cell.angle_beta   90.00
_cell.angle_gamma   90.00
#
_symmetry.space_group_name_H-M   'P 1'
#
loop_
_entity.id
_entity.type
_entity.pdbx_description
1 polymer ?
#
loop_
_entity_poly.entity_id
_entity_poly.type
_entity_poly.pdbx_seq_one_letter_code
_entity_poly.pdbx_strand_id
1 'polypeptide(L)'
;MGEVLWSDISRILTPAFLALWVSFLLDFRKPERITKALCFFLIAVLIFLNLLFLFLADDRQIYVKSWPLTLTLPYVLLLLLTTVKKSFRSLFAILTVMFWGCVVAMIGVLAGKILGYPWADPAVRVILFLLMLPLINYYKNTYRAMIHLMKKGWFILIIIPVLLTASLYFLNTIVSYDSSPALYLAAVLTGFLGASIYAFLYVFFRKLMMEQIYRQHRDMLAAQAEELEERARSSAEVRQKLAIFRHDLKHYINMISAQIENGNPRGALVTLEDARSKFSETLSDNYERDDR
;
A
#
# COMPACT_ATOMS: atom_id res chain seq x y z
N MET A 1 -19.29 -12.89 42.22
CA MET A 1 -20.20 -12.80 41.05
C MET A 1 -19.84 -11.63 40.12
N GLY A 2 -19.55 -10.43 40.65
CA GLY A 2 -19.14 -9.27 39.83
C GLY A 2 -17.85 -9.46 39.02
N GLU A 3 -16.79 -10.05 39.58
CA GLU A 3 -15.50 -10.23 38.87
C GLU A 3 -15.59 -11.14 37.64
N VAL A 4 -16.43 -12.17 37.72
CA VAL A 4 -16.66 -13.11 36.60
C VAL A 4 -17.38 -12.39 35.45
N LEU A 5 -18.40 -11.58 35.77
CA LEU A 5 -19.13 -10.78 34.78
C LEU A 5 -18.20 -9.80 34.03
N TRP A 6 -17.30 -9.10 34.75
CA TRP A 6 -16.36 -8.19 34.11
C TRP A 6 -15.34 -8.92 33.22
N SER A 7 -14.89 -10.11 33.63
CA SER A 7 -14.00 -10.95 32.83
C SER A 7 -14.67 -11.42 31.52
N ASP A 8 -15.94 -11.81 31.59
CA ASP A 8 -16.70 -12.27 30.43
C ASP A 8 -17.03 -11.12 29.48
N ILE A 9 -17.32 -9.92 30.00
CA ILE A 9 -17.45 -8.69 29.20
C ILE A 9 -16.15 -8.43 28.43
N SER A 10 -15.00 -8.46 29.10
CA SER A 10 -13.69 -8.27 28.47
C SER A 10 -13.39 -9.29 27.35
N ARG A 11 -13.86 -10.53 27.49
CA ARG A 11 -13.69 -11.61 26.50
C ARG A 11 -14.54 -11.41 25.24
N ILE A 12 -15.71 -10.79 25.36
CA ILE A 12 -16.57 -10.42 24.23
C ILE A 12 -16.06 -9.15 23.54
N LEU A 13 -15.57 -8.20 24.34
CA LEU A 13 -15.15 -6.88 23.87
C LEU A 13 -14.02 -6.98 22.83
N THR A 14 -12.97 -7.74 23.13
CA THR A 14 -11.78 -7.87 22.27
C THR A 14 -12.10 -8.36 20.85
N PRO A 15 -12.79 -9.49 20.63
CA PRO A 15 -13.11 -9.95 19.27
C PRO A 15 -14.09 -9.02 18.54
N ALA A 16 -15.02 -8.36 19.23
CA ALA A 16 -15.92 -7.38 18.62
C ALA A 16 -15.17 -6.16 18.06
N PHE A 17 -14.23 -5.60 18.82
CA PHE A 17 -13.40 -4.48 18.35
C PHE A 17 -12.40 -4.89 17.27
N LEU A 18 -11.83 -6.10 17.36
CA LEU A 18 -11.00 -6.64 16.30
C LEU A 18 -11.76 -6.72 14.97
N ALA A 19 -13.04 -7.12 14.99
CA ALA A 19 -13.86 -7.24 13.79
C ALA A 19 -14.09 -5.86 13.17
N LEU A 20 -14.33 -4.87 14.02
CA LEU A 20 -14.47 -3.47 13.62
C LEU A 20 -13.16 -2.94 12.99
N TRP A 21 -12.01 -3.18 13.62
CA TRP A 21 -10.70 -2.75 13.10
C TRP A 21 -10.36 -3.39 11.75
N VAL A 22 -10.55 -4.70 11.61
CA VAL A 22 -10.37 -5.38 10.32
C VAL A 22 -11.30 -4.79 9.28
N SER A 23 -12.53 -4.42 9.68
CA SER A 23 -13.49 -3.85 8.75
C SER A 23 -13.12 -2.45 8.24
N PHE A 24 -12.37 -1.67 9.02
CA PHE A 24 -11.83 -0.39 8.56
C PHE A 24 -10.61 -0.54 7.64
N LEU A 25 -9.81 -1.59 7.87
CA LEU A 25 -8.55 -1.84 7.18
C LEU A 25 -8.74 -2.55 5.82
N LEU A 26 -9.64 -3.54 5.74
CA LEU A 26 -9.85 -4.38 4.56
C LEU A 26 -11.13 -4.03 3.78
N ASP A 27 -11.07 -4.27 2.46
CA ASP A 27 -12.24 -4.17 1.58
C ASP A 27 -12.97 -5.53 1.53
N PHE A 28 -14.29 -5.51 1.73
CA PHE A 28 -15.15 -6.71 1.75
C PHE A 28 -15.77 -7.01 0.39
N ARG A 29 -16.15 -8.28 0.20
CA ARG A 29 -16.82 -8.72 -1.02
C ARG A 29 -18.12 -7.94 -1.24
N LYS A 30 -18.32 -7.46 -2.48
CA LYS A 30 -19.58 -6.82 -2.87
C LYS A 30 -20.71 -7.87 -2.90
N PRO A 31 -21.93 -7.53 -2.43
CA PRO A 31 -22.31 -6.25 -1.80
C PRO A 31 -21.74 -6.09 -0.38
N GLU A 32 -21.04 -4.98 -0.13
CA GLU A 32 -20.23 -4.77 1.08
C GLU A 32 -21.04 -4.79 2.37
N ARG A 33 -22.26 -4.24 2.35
CA ARG A 33 -23.13 -4.17 3.53
C ARG A 33 -23.56 -5.56 4.01
N ILE A 34 -23.91 -6.44 3.07
CA ILE A 34 -24.37 -7.80 3.39
C ILE A 34 -23.19 -8.65 3.86
N THR A 35 -22.05 -8.58 3.18
CA THR A 35 -20.85 -9.35 3.59
C THR A 35 -20.33 -8.90 4.95
N LYS A 36 -20.34 -7.58 5.25
CA LYS A 36 -20.00 -7.06 6.58
C LYS A 36 -21.00 -7.54 7.64
N ALA A 37 -22.30 -7.41 7.38
CA ALA A 37 -23.34 -7.87 8.30
C ALA A 37 -23.23 -9.38 8.58
N LEU A 38 -23.02 -10.19 7.53
CA LEU A 38 -22.79 -11.63 7.66
C LEU A 38 -21.50 -11.93 8.44
N CYS A 39 -20.43 -11.18 8.22
CA CYS A 39 -19.18 -11.33 8.95
C CYS A 39 -19.37 -11.05 10.46
N PHE A 40 -20.01 -9.92 10.80
CA PHE A 40 -20.32 -9.59 12.19
C PHE A 40 -21.25 -10.63 12.82
N PHE A 41 -22.24 -11.12 12.07
CA PHE A 41 -23.14 -12.18 12.54
C PHE A 41 -22.37 -13.48 12.82
N LEU A 42 -21.52 -13.94 11.90
CA LEU A 42 -20.73 -15.16 12.08
C LEU A 42 -19.73 -15.03 13.22
N ILE A 43 -19.14 -13.85 13.43
CA ILE A 43 -18.27 -13.56 14.57
C ILE A 43 -19.08 -13.58 15.87
N ALA A 44 -20.27 -13.00 15.90
CA ALA A 44 -21.15 -13.04 17.08
C ALA A 44 -21.55 -14.49 17.43
N VAL A 45 -21.90 -15.30 16.43
CA VAL A 45 -22.18 -16.74 16.61
C VAL A 45 -20.96 -17.47 17.12
N LEU A 46 -19.76 -17.19 16.59
CA LEU A 46 -18.52 -17.80 17.06
C LEU A 46 -18.23 -17.45 18.54
N ILE A 47 -18.40 -16.17 18.92
CA ILE A 47 -18.25 -15.73 20.32
C ILE A 47 -19.27 -16.45 21.20
N PHE A 48 -20.53 -16.55 20.77
CA PHE A 48 -21.57 -17.24 21.51
C PHE A 48 -21.27 -18.73 21.71
N LEU A 49 -20.85 -19.43 20.66
CA LEU A 49 -20.43 -20.84 20.76
C LEU A 49 -19.24 -21.02 21.71
N ASN A 50 -18.30 -20.06 21.72
CA ASN A 50 -17.14 -20.12 22.59
C ASN A 50 -17.49 -19.85 24.07
N LEU A 51 -18.45 -18.96 24.34
CA LEU A 51 -19.01 -18.74 25.68
C LEU A 51 -19.81 -19.96 26.16
N LEU A 52 -20.56 -20.61 25.26
CA LEU A 52 -21.27 -21.85 25.56
C LEU A 52 -20.29 -22.98 25.88
N PHE A 53 -19.20 -23.09 25.12
CA PHE A 53 -18.11 -24.03 25.42
C PHE A 53 -17.44 -23.75 26.77
N LEU A 54 -17.22 -22.48 27.13
CA LEU A 54 -16.73 -22.11 28.47
C LEU A 54 -17.69 -22.54 29.59
N PHE A 55 -18.99 -22.40 29.37
CA PHE A 55 -20.01 -22.76 30.37
C PHE A 55 -20.12 -24.27 30.56
N LEU A 56 -19.94 -25.05 29.49
CA LEU A 56 -19.98 -26.52 29.52
C LEU A 56 -18.66 -27.18 29.92
N ALA A 57 -17.53 -26.49 29.75
CA ALA A 57 -16.23 -27.01 30.13
C ALA A 57 -16.05 -26.97 31.65
N ASP A 58 -16.05 -28.13 32.28
CA ASP A 58 -15.87 -28.31 33.73
C ASP A 58 -14.46 -27.87 34.21
N ASP A 59 -13.46 -27.93 33.30
CA ASP A 59 -12.10 -27.45 33.57
C ASP A 59 -11.74 -26.20 32.75
N ARG A 60 -11.56 -25.09 33.46
CA ARG A 60 -11.12 -23.79 32.91
C ARG A 60 -9.73 -23.85 32.27
N GLN A 61 -8.85 -24.78 32.65
CA GLN A 61 -7.54 -24.90 32.05
C GLN A 61 -7.60 -25.51 30.64
N ILE A 62 -8.51 -26.47 30.42
CA ILE A 62 -8.78 -27.03 29.10
C ILE A 62 -9.29 -25.92 28.17
N TYR A 63 -10.12 -25.02 28.69
CA TYR A 63 -10.61 -23.86 27.97
C TYR A 63 -9.49 -22.89 27.55
N VAL A 64 -8.62 -22.48 28.49
CA VAL A 64 -7.52 -21.53 28.19
C VAL A 64 -6.56 -22.10 27.14
N LYS A 65 -6.26 -23.40 27.19
CA LYS A 65 -5.39 -24.07 26.20
C LYS A 65 -6.06 -24.21 24.83
N SER A 66 -7.38 -24.41 24.79
CA SER A 66 -8.13 -24.62 23.55
C SER A 66 -8.62 -23.31 22.91
N TRP A 67 -8.70 -22.21 23.66
CA TRP A 67 -9.14 -20.89 23.20
C TRP A 67 -8.48 -20.42 21.89
N PRO A 68 -7.15 -20.56 21.69
CA PRO A 68 -6.52 -20.16 20.43
C PRO A 68 -7.07 -20.95 19.24
N LEU A 69 -7.30 -22.26 19.42
CA LEU A 69 -7.78 -23.13 18.36
C LEU A 69 -9.27 -22.92 18.08
N THR A 70 -10.07 -22.74 19.13
CA THR A 70 -11.53 -22.67 19.04
C THR A 70 -12.05 -21.28 18.70
N LEU A 71 -11.30 -20.22 19.02
CA LEU A 71 -11.70 -18.84 18.75
C LEU A 71 -10.83 -18.20 17.67
N THR A 72 -9.51 -18.20 17.82
CA THR A 72 -8.65 -17.37 16.94
C THR A 72 -8.53 -17.93 15.53
N LEU A 73 -8.37 -19.25 15.38
CA LEU A 73 -8.24 -19.90 14.08
C LEU A 73 -9.53 -19.78 13.23
N PRO A 74 -10.73 -20.15 13.73
CA PRO A 74 -11.97 -19.94 12.97
C PRO A 74 -12.24 -18.46 12.71
N TYR A 75 -11.86 -17.57 13.61
CA TYR A 75 -11.98 -16.12 13.41
C TYR A 75 -11.11 -15.62 12.24
N VAL A 76 -9.83 -16.04 12.15
CA VAL A 76 -8.97 -15.73 11.00
C VAL A 76 -9.58 -16.28 9.71
N LEU A 77 -10.06 -17.53 9.73
CA LEU A 77 -10.67 -18.17 8.55
C LEU A 77 -11.91 -17.40 8.07
N LEU A 78 -12.82 -17.04 8.99
CA LEU A 78 -14.01 -16.26 8.66
C LEU A 78 -13.66 -14.91 8.02
N LEU A 79 -12.69 -14.19 8.58
CA LEU A 79 -12.22 -12.93 8.02
C LEU A 79 -11.59 -13.10 6.62
N LEU A 80 -10.79 -14.15 6.42
CA LEU A 80 -10.23 -14.46 5.10
C LEU A 80 -11.31 -14.82 4.07
N LEU A 81 -12.35 -15.53 4.48
CA LEU A 81 -13.46 -15.92 3.59
C LEU A 81 -14.31 -14.72 3.16
N THR A 82 -14.50 -13.75 4.05
CA THR A 82 -15.32 -12.54 3.80
C THR A 82 -14.58 -11.43 3.02
N THR A 83 -13.24 -11.48 2.97
CA THR A 83 -12.42 -10.49 2.27
C THR A 83 -12.40 -10.73 0.75
N VAL A 84 -12.37 -9.67 -0.06
CA VAL A 84 -12.33 -9.76 -1.53
C VAL A 84 -11.13 -10.56 -2.03
N LYS A 85 -9.97 -10.35 -1.41
CA LYS A 85 -8.69 -10.95 -1.81
C LYS A 85 -8.32 -12.05 -0.82
N LYS A 86 -8.51 -13.32 -1.21
CA LYS A 86 -7.97 -14.49 -0.50
C LYS A 86 -6.47 -14.60 -0.75
N SER A 87 -5.71 -13.63 -0.26
CA SER A 87 -4.28 -13.53 -0.52
C SER A 87 -3.52 -13.29 0.78
N PHE A 88 -2.24 -13.61 0.76
CA PHE A 88 -1.26 -13.32 1.78
C PHE A 88 -1.29 -11.86 2.28
N ARG A 89 -1.72 -10.93 1.41
CA ARG A 89 -1.89 -9.50 1.75
C ARG A 89 -2.93 -9.29 2.85
N SER A 90 -4.09 -9.93 2.72
CA SER A 90 -5.19 -9.81 3.67
C SER A 90 -4.87 -10.56 4.96
N LEU A 91 -4.17 -11.69 4.87
CA LEU A 91 -3.67 -12.43 6.03
C LEU A 91 -2.73 -11.56 6.88
N PHE A 92 -1.80 -10.83 6.26
CA PHE A 92 -0.91 -9.90 6.96
C PHE A 92 -1.68 -8.83 7.74
N ALA A 93 -2.71 -8.23 7.13
CA ALA A 93 -3.55 -7.22 7.79
C ALA A 93 -4.33 -7.80 8.98
N ILE A 94 -4.94 -8.98 8.81
CA ILE A 94 -5.67 -9.66 9.89
C ILE A 94 -4.73 -9.97 11.06
N LEU A 95 -3.56 -10.54 10.79
CA LEU A 95 -2.57 -10.85 11.83
C LEU A 95 -2.02 -9.60 12.52
N THR A 96 -1.83 -8.50 11.78
CA THR A 96 -1.40 -7.22 12.37
C THR A 96 -2.44 -6.69 13.34
N VAL A 97 -3.72 -6.72 12.96
CA VAL A 97 -4.83 -6.31 13.82
C VAL A 97 -4.93 -7.22 15.05
N MET A 98 -4.77 -8.54 14.88
CA MET A 98 -4.73 -9.49 15.99
C MET A 98 -3.61 -9.19 16.98
N PHE A 99 -2.39 -8.96 16.50
CA PHE A 99 -1.26 -8.61 17.35
C PHE A 99 -1.58 -7.41 18.24
N TRP A 100 -2.10 -6.32 17.66
CA TRP A 100 -2.47 -5.13 18.41
C TRP A 100 -3.62 -5.40 19.40
N GLY A 101 -4.59 -6.24 19.04
CA GLY A 101 -5.62 -6.68 19.98
C GLY A 101 -5.07 -7.44 21.18
N CYS A 102 -4.06 -8.30 20.98
CA CYS A 102 -3.39 -9.00 22.07
C CYS A 102 -2.66 -8.01 23.01
N VAL A 103 -1.98 -7.01 22.45
CA VAL A 103 -1.31 -5.95 23.24
C VAL A 103 -2.33 -5.16 24.07
N VAL A 104 -3.43 -4.71 23.46
CA VAL A 104 -4.51 -3.99 24.16
C VAL A 104 -5.12 -4.85 25.27
N ALA A 105 -5.37 -6.13 25.00
CA ALA A 105 -5.90 -7.05 26.00
C ALA A 105 -4.96 -7.22 27.20
N MET A 106 -3.64 -7.36 26.96
CA MET A 106 -2.65 -7.48 28.03
C MET A 106 -2.55 -6.21 28.88
N ILE A 107 -2.58 -5.03 28.25
CA ILE A 107 -2.58 -3.75 28.98
C ILE A 107 -3.85 -3.60 29.83
N GLY A 108 -5.01 -4.01 29.31
CA GLY A 108 -6.26 -4.04 30.07
C GLY A 108 -6.15 -4.89 31.33
N VAL A 109 -5.66 -6.13 31.21
CA VAL A 109 -5.51 -7.03 32.37
C VAL A 109 -4.51 -6.47 33.37
N LEU A 110 -3.38 -5.92 32.90
CA LEU A 110 -2.39 -5.28 33.76
C LEU A 110 -2.99 -4.09 34.52
N ALA A 111 -3.79 -3.24 33.86
CA ALA A 111 -4.46 -2.11 34.49
C ALA A 111 -5.45 -2.56 35.56
N GLY A 112 -6.25 -3.62 35.29
CA GLY A 112 -7.12 -4.24 36.28
C GLY A 112 -6.37 -4.68 37.54
N LYS A 113 -5.19 -5.27 37.38
CA LYS A 113 -4.34 -5.72 38.49
C LYS A 113 -3.69 -4.59 39.29
N ILE A 114 -3.19 -3.55 38.60
CA ILE A 114 -2.54 -2.41 39.26
C ILE A 114 -3.57 -1.57 40.01
N LEU A 115 -4.74 -1.35 39.41
CA LEU A 115 -5.81 -0.52 39.97
C LEU A 115 -6.63 -1.28 41.02
N GLY A 116 -6.60 -2.61 41.03
CA GLY A 116 -7.35 -3.45 41.99
C GLY A 116 -8.86 -3.46 41.74
N TYR A 117 -9.33 -2.93 40.61
CA TYR A 117 -10.74 -2.84 40.27
C TYR A 117 -11.11 -3.74 39.09
N PRO A 118 -12.14 -4.60 39.20
CA PRO A 118 -12.56 -5.50 38.13
C PRO A 118 -13.04 -4.79 36.84
N TRP A 119 -13.60 -3.59 36.98
CA TRP A 119 -14.09 -2.79 35.84
C TRP A 119 -12.97 -2.06 35.08
N ALA A 120 -11.76 -1.98 35.65
CA ALA A 120 -10.66 -1.24 35.03
C ALA A 120 -10.11 -1.95 33.78
N ASP A 121 -10.13 -3.29 33.73
CA ASP A 121 -9.73 -4.04 32.53
C ASP A 121 -10.60 -3.69 31.30
N PRO A 122 -11.93 -3.88 31.33
CA PRO A 122 -12.76 -3.53 30.17
C PRO A 122 -12.75 -2.02 29.87
N ALA A 123 -12.70 -1.15 30.87
CA ALA A 123 -12.64 0.30 30.66
C ALA A 123 -11.38 0.73 29.91
N VAL A 124 -10.20 0.27 30.35
CA VAL A 124 -8.92 0.58 29.70
C VAL A 124 -8.87 0.00 28.29
N ARG A 125 -9.42 -1.20 28.07
CA ARG A 125 -9.54 -1.76 26.71
C ARG A 125 -10.35 -0.85 25.80
N VAL A 126 -11.55 -0.40 26.22
CA VAL A 126 -12.38 0.50 25.40
C VAL A 126 -11.61 1.78 25.05
N ILE A 127 -10.95 2.40 26.03
CA ILE A 127 -10.17 3.62 25.82
C ILE A 127 -9.06 3.38 24.79
N LEU A 128 -8.26 2.32 24.95
CA LEU A 128 -7.19 1.98 24.01
C LEU A 128 -7.72 1.62 22.63
N PHE A 129 -8.87 0.93 22.56
CA PHE A 129 -9.51 0.59 21.30
C PHE A 129 -9.91 1.85 20.51
N LEU A 130 -10.45 2.86 21.20
CA LEU A 130 -10.81 4.14 20.61
C LEU A 130 -9.58 4.96 20.19
N LEU A 131 -8.53 5.00 21.01
CA LEU A 131 -7.28 5.72 20.72
C LEU A 131 -6.54 5.16 19.49
N MET A 132 -6.68 3.87 19.20
CA MET A 132 -6.04 3.22 18.05
C MET A 132 -6.79 3.41 16.73
N LEU A 133 -8.06 3.84 16.73
CA LEU A 133 -8.82 4.13 15.50
C LEU A 133 -8.14 5.14 14.55
N PRO A 134 -7.68 6.33 15.00
CA PRO A 134 -6.97 7.26 14.12
C PRO A 134 -5.66 6.66 13.59
N LEU A 135 -4.97 5.86 14.41
CA LEU A 135 -3.72 5.21 14.03
C LEU A 135 -3.95 4.19 12.91
N ILE A 136 -4.99 3.37 13.01
CA ILE A 136 -5.38 2.41 11.96
C ILE A 136 -5.73 3.13 10.66
N ASN A 137 -6.43 4.26 10.74
CA ASN A 137 -6.77 5.05 9.55
C ASN A 137 -5.51 5.64 8.87
N TYR A 138 -4.52 6.05 9.66
CA TYR A 138 -3.22 6.48 9.14
C TYR A 138 -2.46 5.32 8.47
N TYR A 139 -2.39 4.16 9.12
CA TYR A 139 -1.75 2.96 8.57
C TYR A 139 -2.44 2.43 7.31
N LYS A 140 -3.76 2.59 7.20
CA LYS A 140 -4.56 2.13 6.05
C LYS A 140 -4.02 2.68 4.73
N ASN A 141 -3.66 3.96 4.68
CA ASN A 141 -3.14 4.59 3.46
C ASN A 141 -1.81 3.98 3.03
N THR A 142 -0.89 3.78 4.00
CA THR A 142 0.40 3.15 3.73
C THR A 142 0.25 1.68 3.35
N TYR A 143 -0.65 0.95 4.01
CA TYR A 143 -0.95 -0.45 3.69
C TYR A 143 -1.50 -0.60 2.26
N ARG A 144 -2.41 0.29 1.83
CA ARG A 144 -2.91 0.30 0.45
C ARG A 144 -1.81 0.57 -0.56
N ALA A 145 -0.97 1.59 -0.32
CA ALA A 145 0.17 1.89 -1.18
C ALA A 145 1.12 0.68 -1.29
N MET A 146 1.42 0.02 -0.18
CA MET A 146 2.25 -1.18 -0.12
C MET A 146 1.67 -2.35 -0.93
N ILE A 147 0.34 -2.58 -0.87
CA ILE A 147 -0.34 -3.61 -1.68
C ILE A 147 -0.16 -3.38 -3.19
N HIS A 148 -0.10 -2.12 -3.62
CA HIS A 148 0.06 -1.76 -5.03
C HIS A 148 1.51 -1.88 -5.51
N LEU A 149 2.48 -1.46 -4.69
CA LEU A 149 3.90 -1.48 -5.05
C LEU A 149 4.52 -2.88 -4.96
N MET A 150 4.26 -3.64 -3.89
CA MET A 150 4.87 -4.96 -3.70
C MET A 150 4.02 -6.07 -4.33
N LYS A 151 4.47 -6.59 -5.48
CA LYS A 151 3.81 -7.72 -6.14
C LYS A 151 4.25 -9.09 -5.57
N LYS A 152 5.50 -9.23 -5.12
CA LYS A 152 6.11 -10.48 -4.61
C LYS A 152 6.64 -10.31 -3.17
N GLY A 153 6.93 -11.41 -2.47
CA GLY A 153 7.56 -11.39 -1.13
C GLY A 153 6.60 -11.36 0.07
N TRP A 154 5.29 -11.37 -0.15
CA TRP A 154 4.29 -11.34 0.92
C TRP A 154 4.36 -12.52 1.90
N PHE A 155 4.84 -13.68 1.46
CA PHE A 155 5.04 -14.84 2.33
C PHE A 155 6.02 -14.55 3.46
N ILE A 156 7.17 -13.92 3.15
CA ILE A 156 8.19 -13.55 4.14
C ILE A 156 7.63 -12.50 5.10
N LEU A 157 6.84 -11.56 4.58
CA LEU A 157 6.22 -10.52 5.40
C LEU A 157 5.18 -11.04 6.38
N ILE A 158 4.54 -12.18 6.11
CA ILE A 158 3.59 -12.82 7.04
C ILE A 158 4.31 -13.52 8.19
N ILE A 159 5.55 -14.00 7.99
CA ILE A 159 6.28 -14.69 9.04
C ILE A 159 6.46 -13.77 10.27
N ILE A 160 6.71 -12.48 10.04
CA ILE A 160 6.85 -11.49 11.11
C ILE A 160 5.60 -11.40 12.01
N PRO A 161 4.40 -11.04 11.51
CA PRO A 161 3.20 -10.95 12.33
C PRO A 161 2.77 -12.32 12.88
N VAL A 162 3.03 -13.44 12.18
CA VAL A 162 2.77 -14.78 12.71
C VAL A 162 3.61 -15.04 13.95
N LEU A 163 4.92 -14.84 13.89
CA LEU A 163 5.83 -15.08 15.02
C LEU A 163 5.51 -14.16 16.20
N LEU A 164 5.25 -12.88 15.95
CA LEU A 164 4.90 -11.92 16.99
C LEU A 164 3.56 -12.23 17.66
N THR A 165 2.58 -12.64 16.85
CA THR A 165 1.26 -13.00 17.38
C THR A 165 1.35 -14.31 18.17
N ALA A 166 2.07 -15.31 17.65
CA ALA A 166 2.31 -16.58 18.33
C ALA A 166 3.08 -16.41 19.65
N SER A 167 4.08 -15.53 19.72
CA SER A 167 4.83 -15.28 20.95
C SER A 167 3.96 -14.62 22.03
N LEU A 168 3.13 -13.63 21.66
CA LEU A 168 2.17 -13.05 22.60
C LEU A 168 1.11 -14.04 23.05
N TYR A 169 0.64 -14.92 22.16
CA TYR A 169 -0.27 -16.00 22.56
C TYR A 169 0.38 -16.97 23.53
N PHE A 170 1.62 -17.40 23.26
CA PHE A 170 2.36 -18.29 24.15
C PHE A 170 2.54 -17.65 25.53
N LEU A 171 2.90 -16.37 25.58
CA LEU A 171 2.96 -15.61 26.83
C LEU A 171 1.61 -15.56 27.53
N ASN A 172 0.51 -15.36 26.80
CA ASN A 172 -0.83 -15.38 27.39
C ASN A 172 -1.21 -16.74 27.99
N THR A 173 -0.73 -17.85 27.41
CA THR A 173 -0.98 -19.20 27.97
C THR A 173 -0.16 -19.49 29.23
N ILE A 174 1.04 -18.92 29.35
CA ILE A 174 1.89 -19.05 30.55
C ILE A 174 1.41 -18.12 31.65
N VAL A 175 1.08 -16.88 31.27
CA VAL A 175 0.65 -15.82 32.18
C VAL A 175 -0.84 -16.01 32.44
N SER A 176 -1.15 -16.86 33.43
CA SER A 176 -2.51 -17.07 33.93
C SER A 176 -3.02 -15.82 34.66
N TYR A 177 -4.34 -15.72 34.81
CA TYR A 177 -4.95 -14.60 35.55
C TYR A 177 -4.43 -14.46 36.99
N ASP A 178 -3.93 -15.54 37.60
CA ASP A 178 -3.35 -15.53 38.95
C ASP A 178 -1.85 -15.17 38.98
N SER A 179 -1.21 -14.99 37.82
CA SER A 179 0.21 -14.66 37.75
C SER A 179 0.51 -13.26 38.33
N SER A 180 1.74 -13.05 38.81
CA SER A 180 2.13 -11.76 39.39
C SER A 180 2.00 -10.59 38.39
N PRO A 181 1.74 -9.36 38.87
CA PRO A 181 1.74 -8.17 38.00
C PRO A 181 3.03 -7.99 37.21
N ALA A 182 4.17 -8.43 37.76
CA ALA A 182 5.47 -8.38 37.10
C ALA A 182 5.54 -9.24 35.82
N LEU A 183 4.92 -10.42 35.82
CA LEU A 183 4.84 -11.27 34.62
C LEU A 183 3.95 -10.63 33.53
N TYR A 184 2.85 -9.99 33.92
CA TYR A 184 2.03 -9.22 32.98
C TYR A 184 2.77 -8.00 32.43
N LEU A 185 3.57 -7.32 33.25
CA LEU A 185 4.41 -6.21 32.80
C LEU A 185 5.44 -6.70 31.76
N ALA A 186 6.07 -7.86 31.97
CA ALA A 186 6.98 -8.46 30.99
C ALA A 186 6.27 -8.81 29.67
N ALA A 187 5.03 -9.33 29.73
CA ALA A 187 4.22 -9.60 28.55
C ALA A 187 3.87 -8.31 27.78
N VAL A 188 3.51 -7.23 28.49
CA VAL A 188 3.26 -5.91 27.90
C VAL A 188 4.53 -5.32 27.27
N LEU A 189 5.69 -5.43 27.91
CA LEU A 189 6.97 -5.02 27.34
C LEU A 189 7.32 -5.80 26.07
N THR A 190 7.02 -7.11 26.03
CA THR A 190 7.16 -7.92 24.81
C THR A 190 6.25 -7.40 23.69
N GLY A 191 5.02 -6.99 24.03
CA GLY A 191 4.12 -6.30 23.12
C GLY A 191 4.69 -5.00 22.56
N PHE A 192 5.31 -4.17 23.41
CA PHE A 192 5.99 -2.94 22.96
C PHE A 192 7.20 -3.21 22.08
N LEU A 193 8.00 -4.25 22.35
CA LEU A 193 9.09 -4.66 21.46
C LEU A 193 8.55 -5.10 20.09
N GLY A 194 7.46 -5.85 20.05
CA GLY A 194 6.78 -6.19 18.81
C GLY A 194 6.25 -4.96 18.06
N ALA A 195 5.69 -3.99 18.78
CA ALA A 195 5.25 -2.73 18.20
C ALA A 195 6.42 -1.93 17.57
N SER A 196 7.61 -1.94 18.18
CA SER A 196 8.82 -1.34 17.61
C SER A 196 9.23 -2.01 16.29
N ILE A 197 9.07 -3.33 16.17
CA ILE A 197 9.31 -4.05 14.91
C ILE A 197 8.32 -3.58 13.84
N TYR A 198 7.04 -3.39 14.17
CA TYR A 198 6.07 -2.82 13.22
C TYR A 198 6.38 -1.38 12.84
N ALA A 199 6.88 -0.56 13.77
CA ALA A 199 7.33 0.79 13.46
C ALA A 199 8.53 0.79 12.51
N PHE A 200 9.50 -0.09 12.74
CA PHE A 200 10.63 -0.29 11.84
C PHE A 200 10.16 -0.76 10.46
N LEU A 201 9.26 -1.74 10.41
CA LEU A 201 8.67 -2.26 9.17
C LEU A 201 7.95 -1.14 8.40
N TYR A 202 7.21 -0.27 9.10
CA TYR A 202 6.55 0.88 8.50
C TYR A 202 7.54 1.88 7.88
N VAL A 203 8.60 2.23 8.61
CA VAL A 203 9.66 3.14 8.12
C VAL A 203 10.39 2.52 6.93
N PHE A 204 10.72 1.23 7.02
CA PHE A 204 11.36 0.48 5.94
C PHE A 204 10.52 0.51 4.66
N PHE A 205 9.21 0.25 4.77
CA PHE A 205 8.32 0.32 3.62
C PHE A 205 8.19 1.73 3.07
N ARG A 206 8.06 2.75 3.93
CA ARG A 206 8.06 4.15 3.48
C ARG A 206 9.31 4.46 2.67
N LYS A 207 10.49 4.03 3.13
CA LYS A 207 11.75 4.22 2.43
C LYS A 207 11.75 3.51 1.07
N LEU A 208 11.32 2.25 1.03
CA LEU A 208 11.23 1.47 -0.21
C LEU A 208 10.29 2.11 -1.24
N MET A 209 9.14 2.63 -0.78
CA MET A 209 8.20 3.35 -1.64
C MET A 209 8.82 4.62 -2.22
N MET A 210 9.49 5.43 -1.38
CA MET A 210 10.16 6.65 -1.85
C MET A 210 11.23 6.33 -2.88
N GLU A 211 12.03 5.28 -2.65
CA GLU A 211 13.06 4.86 -3.59
C GLU A 211 12.49 4.39 -4.95
N GLN A 212 11.33 3.73 -4.95
CA GLN A 212 10.64 3.38 -6.20
C GLN A 212 10.08 4.61 -6.92
N ILE A 213 9.49 5.56 -6.20
CA ILE A 213 9.00 6.83 -6.75
C ILE A 213 10.17 7.62 -7.37
N TYR A 214 11.31 7.71 -6.68
CA TYR A 214 12.51 8.35 -7.21
C TYR A 214 13.03 7.67 -8.48
N ARG A 215 13.03 6.33 -8.54
CA ARG A 215 13.40 5.60 -9.76
C ARG A 215 12.46 5.93 -10.93
N GLN A 216 11.15 5.88 -10.71
CA GLN A 216 10.17 6.22 -11.75
C GLN A 216 10.33 7.66 -12.28
N HIS A 217 10.56 8.63 -11.39
CA HIS A 217 10.81 10.00 -11.80
C HIS A 217 12.11 10.15 -12.59
N ARG A 218 13.18 9.44 -12.21
CA ARG A 218 14.44 9.44 -12.97
C ARG A 218 14.26 8.87 -14.36
N ASP A 219 13.55 7.75 -14.50
CA ASP A 219 13.30 7.13 -15.79
C ASP A 219 12.48 8.05 -16.71
N MET A 220 11.46 8.73 -16.15
CA MET A 220 10.65 9.69 -16.89
C MET A 220 11.44 10.95 -17.29
N LEU A 221 12.30 11.46 -16.42
CA LEU A 221 13.20 12.58 -16.74
C LEU A 221 14.22 12.20 -17.82
N ALA A 222 14.74 10.96 -17.78
CA ALA A 222 15.66 10.46 -18.81
C ALA A 222 14.96 10.36 -20.17
N ALA A 223 13.74 9.82 -20.22
CA ALA A 223 12.95 9.76 -21.45
C ALA A 223 12.64 11.17 -22.01
N GLN A 224 12.30 12.14 -21.15
CA GLN A 224 12.10 13.53 -21.58
C GLN A 224 13.39 14.16 -22.14
N ALA A 225 14.54 13.86 -21.54
CA ALA A 225 15.82 14.36 -22.01
C ALA A 225 16.19 13.79 -23.40
N GLU A 226 15.95 12.50 -23.61
CA GLU A 226 16.13 11.83 -24.91
C GLU A 226 15.24 12.45 -25.98
N GLU A 227 13.96 12.68 -25.67
CA GLU A 227 13.01 13.33 -26.58
C GLU A 227 13.42 14.78 -26.90
N LEU A 228 13.91 15.53 -25.91
CA LEU A 228 14.44 16.89 -26.10
C LEU A 228 15.68 16.89 -27.01
N GLU A 229 16.57 15.91 -26.82
CA GLU A 229 17.77 15.77 -27.66
C GLU A 229 17.39 15.45 -29.11
N GLU A 230 16.45 14.53 -29.32
CA GLU A 230 15.96 14.18 -30.65
C GLU A 230 15.28 15.37 -31.35
N ARG A 231 14.45 16.12 -30.62
CA ARG A 231 13.85 17.37 -31.10
C ARG A 231 14.91 18.43 -31.44
N ALA A 232 15.99 18.50 -30.67
CA ALA A 232 17.09 19.43 -30.95
C ALA A 232 17.88 19.02 -32.20
N ARG A 233 18.17 17.72 -32.38
CA ARG A 233 18.85 17.19 -33.57
C ARG A 233 18.01 17.43 -34.83
N SER A 234 16.73 17.07 -34.82
CA SER A 234 15.85 17.31 -35.98
C SER A 234 15.73 18.80 -36.30
N SER A 235 15.64 19.66 -35.28
CA SER A 235 15.67 21.12 -35.48
C SER A 235 16.99 21.62 -36.07
N ALA A 236 18.13 21.06 -35.66
CA ALA A 236 19.43 21.41 -36.23
C ALA A 236 19.55 20.99 -37.70
N GLU A 237 19.09 19.78 -38.04
CA GLU A 237 19.04 19.29 -39.42
C GLU A 237 18.15 20.15 -40.31
N VAL A 238 16.96 20.53 -39.82
CA VAL A 238 16.05 21.44 -40.53
C VAL A 238 16.70 22.81 -40.74
N ARG A 239 17.38 23.36 -39.71
CA ARG A 239 18.11 24.63 -39.83
C ARG A 239 19.24 24.55 -40.86
N GLN A 240 19.98 23.45 -40.88
CA GLN A 240 21.07 23.24 -41.85
C GLN A 240 20.53 23.17 -43.28
N LYS A 241 19.46 22.40 -43.52
CA LYS A 241 18.78 22.34 -44.82
C LYS A 241 18.29 23.73 -45.27
N LEU A 242 17.68 24.50 -44.37
CA LEU A 242 17.20 25.85 -44.66
C LEU A 242 18.36 26.82 -44.99
N ALA A 243 19.50 26.69 -44.31
CA ALA A 243 20.67 27.52 -44.56
C ALA A 243 21.26 27.26 -45.95
N ILE A 244 21.39 25.99 -46.35
CA ILE A 244 21.81 25.59 -47.70
C ILE A 244 20.82 26.14 -48.74
N PHE A 245 19.53 25.94 -48.51
CA PHE A 245 18.48 26.45 -49.40
C PHE A 245 18.55 27.98 -49.58
N ARG A 246 18.72 28.74 -48.50
CA ARG A 246 18.87 30.20 -48.56
C ARG A 246 20.15 30.63 -49.28
N HIS A 247 21.25 29.92 -49.06
CA HIS A 247 22.51 30.17 -49.75
C HIS A 247 22.34 30.00 -51.26
N ASP A 248 21.75 28.90 -51.68
CA ASP A 248 21.54 28.58 -53.10
C ASP A 248 20.57 29.57 -53.75
N LEU A 249 19.49 29.94 -53.05
CA LEU A 249 18.57 30.97 -53.51
C LEU A 249 19.29 32.31 -53.75
N LYS A 250 20.15 32.73 -52.81
CA LYS A 250 20.94 33.96 -52.96
C LYS A 250 21.92 33.88 -54.12
N HIS A 251 22.55 32.72 -54.34
CA HIS A 251 23.43 32.48 -55.47
C HIS A 251 22.69 32.62 -56.81
N TYR A 252 21.52 31.99 -56.95
CA TYR A 252 20.68 32.11 -58.15
C TYR A 252 20.22 33.55 -58.41
N ILE A 253 19.77 34.27 -57.38
CA ILE A 253 19.39 35.68 -57.50
C ILE A 253 20.57 36.52 -57.99
N ASN A 254 21.76 36.33 -57.42
CA ASN A 254 22.96 37.06 -57.84
C ASN A 254 23.37 36.73 -59.28
N MET A 255 23.28 35.46 -59.70
CA MET A 255 23.55 35.07 -61.09
C MET A 255 22.57 35.72 -62.07
N ILE A 256 21.28 35.71 -61.74
CA ILE A 256 20.24 36.34 -62.57
C ILE A 256 20.48 37.86 -62.66
N SER A 257 20.77 38.52 -61.53
CA SER A 257 21.08 39.96 -61.52
C SER A 257 22.33 40.29 -62.35
N ALA A 258 23.40 39.50 -62.23
CA ALA A 258 24.62 39.68 -63.02
C ALA A 258 24.39 39.46 -64.53
N GLN A 259 23.51 38.53 -64.91
CA GLN A 259 23.13 38.28 -66.31
C GLN A 259 22.30 39.43 -66.90
N ILE A 260 21.42 40.02 -66.09
CA ILE A 260 20.59 41.18 -66.45
C ILE A 260 21.45 42.44 -66.57
N GLU A 261 22.36 42.68 -65.63
CA GLU A 261 23.29 43.83 -65.66
C GLU A 261 24.26 43.77 -66.84
N ASN A 262 24.69 42.58 -67.26
CA ASN A 262 25.54 42.39 -68.45
C ASN A 262 24.77 42.45 -69.78
N GLY A 263 23.49 42.82 -69.77
CA GLY A 263 22.69 42.99 -70.99
C GLY A 263 22.40 41.68 -71.74
N ASN A 264 22.44 40.53 -71.05
CA ASN A 264 22.19 39.21 -71.64
C ASN A 264 20.88 38.59 -71.13
N PRO A 265 19.72 39.08 -71.61
CA PRO A 265 18.40 38.64 -71.12
C PRO A 265 18.11 37.16 -71.41
N ARG A 266 18.75 36.57 -72.43
CA ARG A 266 18.59 35.15 -72.76
C ARG A 266 19.28 34.23 -71.75
N GLY A 267 20.47 34.57 -71.29
CA GLY A 267 21.16 33.76 -70.28
C GLY A 267 20.54 33.90 -68.87
N ALA A 268 19.94 35.06 -68.56
CA ALA A 268 19.14 35.24 -67.35
C ALA A 268 17.93 34.30 -67.34
N LEU A 269 17.21 34.17 -68.47
CA LEU A 269 16.07 33.26 -68.63
C LEU A 269 16.47 31.79 -68.46
N VAL A 270 17.60 31.35 -69.05
CA VAL A 270 18.10 29.97 -68.89
C VAL A 270 18.45 29.68 -67.44
N THR A 271 19.12 30.60 -66.75
CA THR A 271 19.47 30.44 -65.32
C THR A 271 18.22 30.39 -64.44
N LEU A 272 17.15 31.09 -64.82
CA LEU A 272 15.86 31.13 -64.12
C LEU A 272 15.05 29.84 -64.34
N GLU A 273 15.12 29.28 -65.55
CA GLU A 273 14.50 27.99 -65.90
C GLU A 273 15.20 26.81 -65.20
N ASP A 274 16.53 26.86 -65.12
CA ASP A 274 17.34 25.87 -64.38
C ASP A 274 17.07 25.94 -62.86
N ALA A 275 16.97 27.15 -62.30
CA ALA A 275 16.55 27.34 -60.91
C ALA A 275 15.13 26.80 -60.67
N ARG A 276 14.18 27.07 -61.57
CA ARG A 276 12.80 26.62 -61.48
C ARG A 276 12.69 25.09 -61.51
N SER A 277 13.41 24.44 -62.42
CA SER A 277 13.50 22.97 -62.53
C SER A 277 13.94 22.36 -61.20
N LYS A 278 15.09 22.81 -60.69
CA LYS A 278 15.74 22.29 -59.47
C LYS A 278 14.90 22.51 -58.20
N PHE A 279 14.24 23.66 -58.08
CA PHE A 279 13.34 23.93 -56.96
C PHE A 279 12.02 23.16 -57.05
N SER A 280 11.52 22.84 -58.27
CA SER A 280 10.32 22.02 -58.43
C SER A 280 10.54 20.56 -58.04
N GLU A 281 11.70 19.99 -58.35
CA GLU A 281 12.11 18.66 -57.86
C GLU A 281 12.22 18.64 -56.34
N THR A 282 12.87 19.65 -55.74
CA THR A 282 13.06 19.73 -54.28
C THR A 282 11.75 19.93 -53.51
N LEU A 283 10.75 20.57 -54.13
CA LEU A 283 9.39 20.75 -53.55
C LEU A 283 8.55 19.47 -53.66
N SER A 284 8.68 18.72 -54.75
CA SER A 284 8.03 17.41 -54.93
C SER A 284 8.52 16.40 -53.88
N ASP A 285 9.82 16.34 -53.64
CA ASP A 285 10.47 15.38 -52.74
C ASP A 285 10.19 15.63 -51.25
N ASN A 286 9.87 16.88 -50.87
CA ASN A 286 9.46 17.23 -49.49
C ASN A 286 7.96 16.98 -49.24
N TYR A 287 7.10 17.07 -50.26
CA TYR A 287 5.66 16.80 -50.11
C TYR A 287 5.36 15.30 -49.99
N GLU A 288 6.06 14.44 -50.73
CA GLU A 288 5.89 12.97 -50.61
C GLU A 288 6.37 12.39 -49.26
N ARG A 289 7.15 13.15 -48.50
CA ARG A 289 7.73 12.72 -47.22
C ARG A 289 6.91 13.10 -45.98
N ASP A 290 6.01 14.08 -46.10
CA ASP A 290 5.12 14.56 -45.02
C ASP A 290 3.80 13.77 -44.96
N ASP A 291 3.50 12.98 -46.00
CA ASP A 291 2.31 12.12 -46.14
C ASP A 291 2.52 10.64 -45.71
N ARG A 292 3.64 10.29 -45.05
CA ARG A 292 3.94 8.95 -44.50
C ARG A 292 4.30 9.00 -43.02
#